data_AF-A0A2L1VFH7-F1
#
_entry.id   AF-A0A2L1VFH7-F1
#
_cell.length_a   1.000
_cell.length_b   1.000
_cell.length_c   1.000
_cell.angle_alpha   90.00
_cell.angle_beta   90.00
_cell.angle_gamma   90.00
#
_symmetry.space_group_name_H-M   'P 1'
#
loop_
_entity.id
_entity.type
_entity.pdbx_description
1 polymer ?
#
loop_
_entity_poly.entity_id
_entity_poly.type
_entity_poly.pdbx_seq_one_letter_code
_entity_poly.pdbx_strand_id
1 'polypeptide(L)'
;MGIAEIAQIVDNYFRPLIIVLSTAITILLSSKKIGNSVAAYFSSSWNSLSAERIDDIVLINYKDKPVPIFGIYAVFDKQYILEVEKCDPPIIIEPYGSVSIKTKPHSKLYINDQKYEPDYMKATLMLDSVGKMIKCKSYKKNLIGGQDFKQIAKITNSFNGVVHAGRHPYVLTYIINGKLKTTFINKSGILEHDWEFPFNGINLQGQELNESLINNFLIQQGYSEVMTNYSILKLINERYITVFSKPI
;
A
#
# COMPACT_ATOMS: atom_id res chain seq x y z
N MET A 1 -25.43 -7.77 -66.93
CA MET A 1 -25.01 -6.54 -66.26
C MET A 1 -23.78 -6.03 -66.97
N GLY A 2 -23.90 -4.92 -67.69
CA GLY A 2 -22.81 -4.36 -68.49
C GLY A 2 -21.75 -3.69 -67.61
N ILE A 3 -20.50 -3.67 -68.03
CA ILE A 3 -19.38 -3.05 -67.28
C ILE A 3 -19.71 -1.59 -66.87
N ALA A 4 -20.44 -0.86 -67.71
CA ALA A 4 -20.89 0.51 -67.43
C ALA A 4 -21.92 0.61 -66.28
N GLU A 5 -22.84 -0.35 -66.15
CA GLU A 5 -23.82 -0.38 -65.07
C GLU A 5 -23.15 -0.72 -63.73
N ILE A 6 -22.16 -1.62 -63.76
CA ILE A 6 -21.34 -1.96 -62.58
C ILE A 6 -20.55 -0.73 -62.12
N ALA A 7 -19.95 0.00 -63.05
CA ALA A 7 -19.20 1.22 -62.75
C ALA A 7 -20.11 2.30 -62.12
N GLN A 8 -21.33 2.48 -62.63
CA GLN A 8 -22.30 3.43 -62.07
C GLN A 8 -22.79 3.04 -60.67
N ILE A 9 -23.02 1.75 -60.39
CA ILE A 9 -23.41 1.28 -59.06
C ILE A 9 -22.28 1.52 -58.04
N VAL A 10 -21.04 1.24 -58.43
CA VAL A 10 -19.86 1.49 -57.59
C VAL A 10 -19.70 2.98 -57.30
N ASP A 11 -19.78 3.85 -58.31
CA ASP A 11 -19.59 5.29 -58.10
C ASP A 11 -20.73 5.94 -57.31
N ASN A 12 -21.99 5.51 -57.52
CA ASN A 12 -23.14 6.15 -56.88
C ASN A 12 -23.41 5.66 -55.46
N TYR A 13 -23.06 4.41 -55.12
CA TYR A 13 -23.41 3.83 -53.81
C TYR A 13 -22.18 3.41 -53.00
N PHE A 14 -21.19 2.77 -53.62
CA PHE A 14 -20.05 2.23 -52.89
C PHE A 14 -19.07 3.34 -52.48
N ARG A 15 -18.80 4.31 -53.36
CA ARG A 15 -17.89 5.42 -53.08
C ARG A 15 -18.37 6.35 -51.96
N PRO A 16 -19.64 6.80 -51.91
CA PRO A 16 -20.14 7.59 -50.78
C PRO A 16 -20.16 6.81 -49.47
N LEU A 17 -20.51 5.50 -49.51
CA LEU A 17 -20.48 4.63 -48.34
C LEU A 17 -19.08 4.54 -47.75
N ILE A 18 -18.05 4.35 -48.58
CA ILE A 18 -16.64 4.35 -48.14
C ILE A 18 -16.29 5.69 -47.50
N ILE A 19 -16.66 6.82 -48.11
CA ILE A 19 -16.35 8.14 -47.55
C ILE A 19 -16.97 8.32 -46.16
N VAL A 20 -18.24 7.91 -45.98
CA VAL A 20 -18.92 7.98 -44.68
C VAL A 20 -18.22 7.10 -43.65
N LEU A 21 -17.91 5.85 -44.00
CA LEU A 21 -17.21 4.92 -43.11
C LEU A 21 -15.81 5.43 -42.73
N SER A 22 -15.02 5.88 -43.70
CA SER A 22 -13.69 6.45 -43.46
C SER A 22 -13.76 7.69 -42.59
N THR A 23 -14.76 8.55 -42.79
CA THR A 23 -14.97 9.74 -41.96
C THR A 23 -15.32 9.36 -40.52
N ALA A 24 -16.24 8.40 -40.34
CA ALA A 24 -16.61 7.90 -39.02
C ALA A 24 -15.40 7.30 -38.27
N ILE A 25 -14.60 6.48 -38.95
CA ILE A 25 -13.37 5.90 -38.40
C ILE A 25 -12.37 7.02 -38.03
N THR A 26 -12.19 8.01 -38.91
CA THR A 26 -11.27 9.14 -38.67
C THR A 26 -11.68 9.95 -37.45
N ILE A 27 -12.98 10.23 -37.29
CA ILE A 27 -13.51 10.94 -36.12
C ILE A 27 -13.26 10.12 -34.85
N LEU A 28 -13.54 8.82 -34.87
CA LEU A 28 -13.32 7.93 -33.73
C LEU A 28 -11.83 7.89 -33.32
N LEU A 29 -10.92 7.69 -34.26
CA LEU A 29 -9.48 7.66 -33.99
C LEU A 29 -8.95 9.02 -33.52
N SER A 30 -9.43 10.12 -34.13
CA SER A 30 -9.06 11.47 -33.71
C SER A 30 -9.48 11.75 -32.26
N SER A 31 -10.68 11.31 -31.86
CA SER A 31 -11.17 11.48 -30.48
C SER A 31 -10.29 10.78 -29.43
N LYS A 32 -9.64 9.67 -29.80
CA LYS A 32 -8.71 8.92 -28.93
C LYS A 32 -7.38 9.64 -28.72
N LYS A 33 -6.97 10.49 -29.67
CA LYS A 33 -5.68 11.22 -29.63
C LYS A 33 -5.81 12.67 -29.12
N ILE A 34 -6.96 13.30 -29.34
CA ILE A 34 -7.22 14.70 -28.95
C ILE A 34 -7.43 14.81 -27.42
N GLY A 35 -6.87 15.87 -26.84
CA GLY A 35 -6.93 16.17 -25.41
C GLY A 35 -6.04 15.28 -24.55
N ASN A 36 -6.11 15.43 -23.22
CA ASN A 36 -5.41 14.58 -22.26
C ASN A 36 -6.44 13.98 -21.31
N SER A 37 -6.30 12.70 -20.98
CA SER A 37 -7.17 12.03 -20.01
C SER A 37 -6.34 11.04 -19.22
N VAL A 38 -5.83 11.50 -18.08
CA VAL A 38 -5.08 10.68 -17.14
C VAL A 38 -5.93 10.51 -15.87
N ALA A 39 -6.08 9.28 -15.40
CA ALA A 39 -6.60 9.03 -14.05
C ALA A 39 -5.44 8.81 -13.09
N ALA A 40 -5.64 9.19 -11.85
CA ALA A 40 -4.67 8.98 -10.79
C ALA A 40 -5.32 8.29 -9.59
N TYR A 41 -4.56 7.37 -9.02
CA TYR A 41 -4.82 6.71 -7.76
C TYR A 41 -3.62 6.96 -6.87
N PHE A 42 -3.82 7.10 -5.59
CA PHE A 42 -2.75 7.19 -4.63
C PHE A 42 -3.20 6.61 -3.31
N SER A 43 -2.24 6.26 -2.47
CA SER A 43 -2.45 5.96 -1.07
C SER A 43 -1.88 7.09 -0.21
N SER A 44 -2.32 7.17 1.04
CA SER A 44 -1.63 7.97 2.03
C SER A 44 -0.71 7.05 2.83
N SER A 45 0.56 7.45 2.98
CA SER A 45 1.56 6.72 3.73
C SER A 45 2.08 7.57 4.88
N TRP A 46 2.22 6.96 6.04
CA TRP A 46 2.86 7.54 7.21
C TRP A 46 3.78 6.51 7.85
N ASN A 47 4.85 6.97 8.50
CA ASN A 47 5.71 6.12 9.31
C ASN A 47 6.21 6.92 10.53
N SER A 48 6.97 6.29 11.41
CA SER A 48 7.43 6.93 12.65
C SER A 48 8.43 8.08 12.46
N LEU A 49 9.03 8.22 11.28
CA LEU A 49 10.11 9.16 10.99
C LEU A 49 9.72 10.28 10.01
N SER A 50 8.63 10.11 9.26
CA SER A 50 8.15 11.08 8.26
C SER A 50 6.70 11.47 8.51
N ALA A 51 6.36 12.69 8.12
CA ALA A 51 4.95 13.09 8.06
C ALA A 51 4.16 12.21 7.08
N GLU A 52 2.84 12.23 7.24
CA GLU A 52 1.91 11.65 6.29
C GLU A 52 2.13 12.29 4.90
N ARG A 53 2.11 11.48 3.84
CA ARG A 53 2.29 11.92 2.45
C ARG A 53 1.44 11.11 1.49
N ILE A 54 1.16 11.70 0.33
CA ILE A 54 0.68 10.96 -0.84
C ILE A 54 1.79 10.04 -1.31
N ASP A 55 1.53 8.74 -1.44
CA ASP A 55 2.48 7.74 -1.92
C ASP A 55 1.77 6.70 -2.81
N ASP A 56 2.52 5.79 -3.43
CA ASP A 56 1.99 4.74 -4.33
C ASP A 56 1.05 5.30 -5.41
N ILE A 57 1.53 6.32 -6.13
CA ILE A 57 0.74 6.99 -7.15
C ILE A 57 0.70 6.11 -8.40
N VAL A 58 -0.49 5.66 -8.79
CA VAL A 58 -0.72 4.96 -10.05
C VAL A 58 -1.40 5.91 -11.03
N LEU A 59 -0.74 6.16 -12.15
CA LEU A 59 -1.27 7.00 -13.22
C LEU A 59 -1.66 6.11 -14.40
N ILE A 60 -2.84 6.36 -14.99
CA ILE A 60 -3.37 5.60 -16.12
C ILE A 60 -3.73 6.56 -17.25
N ASN A 61 -3.14 6.38 -18.42
CA ASN A 61 -3.43 7.16 -19.61
C ASN A 61 -4.56 6.50 -20.41
N TYR A 62 -5.62 7.25 -20.72
CA TYR A 62 -6.74 6.77 -21.55
C TYR A 62 -6.67 7.28 -23.00
N LYS A 63 -5.55 7.88 -23.40
CA LYS A 63 -5.38 8.47 -24.73
C LYS A 63 -4.33 7.73 -25.53
N ASP A 64 -4.54 7.75 -26.85
CA ASP A 64 -3.66 7.14 -27.85
C ASP A 64 -2.48 8.06 -28.20
N LYS A 65 -1.77 8.51 -27.17
CA LYS A 65 -0.52 9.28 -27.26
C LYS A 65 0.22 9.22 -25.93
N PRO A 66 1.56 9.27 -25.94
CA PRO A 66 2.32 9.29 -24.71
C PRO A 66 2.09 10.59 -23.93
N VAL A 67 2.24 10.51 -22.61
CA VAL A 67 2.16 11.66 -21.70
C VAL A 67 3.47 11.73 -20.90
N PRO A 68 4.39 12.65 -21.23
CA PRO A 68 5.56 12.90 -20.41
C PRO A 68 5.17 13.71 -19.16
N ILE A 69 5.79 13.39 -18.03
CA ILE A 69 5.51 13.96 -16.72
C ILE A 69 6.82 14.49 -16.15
N PHE A 70 6.88 15.78 -15.89
CA PHE A 70 8.03 16.48 -15.29
C PHE A 70 7.88 16.63 -13.77
N GLY A 71 6.65 16.59 -13.27
CA GLY A 71 6.35 16.66 -11.85
C GLY A 71 4.90 16.32 -11.55
N ILE A 72 4.67 15.91 -10.31
CA ILE A 72 3.36 15.59 -9.76
C ILE A 72 3.07 16.57 -8.64
N TYR A 73 1.89 17.17 -8.70
CA TYR A 73 1.45 18.17 -7.75
C TYR A 73 0.10 17.78 -7.17
N ALA A 74 -0.09 18.03 -5.88
CA ALA A 74 -1.37 17.90 -5.21
C ALA A 74 -1.95 19.29 -4.96
N VAL A 75 -3.20 19.49 -5.36
CA VAL A 75 -3.95 20.70 -5.06
C VAL A 75 -4.98 20.43 -3.98
N PHE A 76 -4.91 21.22 -2.91
CA PHE A 76 -5.80 21.19 -1.75
C PHE A 76 -6.66 22.45 -1.73
N ASP A 77 -7.94 22.30 -1.39
CA ASP A 77 -8.92 23.39 -1.27
C ASP A 77 -8.95 24.37 -2.45
N LYS A 78 -8.55 23.91 -3.64
CA LYS A 78 -8.42 24.68 -4.89
C LYS A 78 -7.43 25.86 -4.83
N GLN A 79 -6.64 25.99 -3.76
CA GLN A 79 -5.79 27.17 -3.54
C GLN A 79 -4.34 26.81 -3.17
N TYR A 80 -4.13 25.68 -2.49
CA TYR A 80 -2.79 25.27 -2.06
C TYR A 80 -2.25 24.20 -2.98
N ILE A 81 -1.00 24.36 -3.41
CA ILE A 81 -0.30 23.40 -4.25
C ILE A 81 0.91 22.85 -3.50
N LEU A 82 1.06 21.53 -3.55
CA LEU A 82 2.19 20.80 -3.00
C LEU A 82 2.88 20.06 -4.15
N GLU A 83 4.19 20.26 -4.33
CA GLU A 83 5.00 19.36 -5.15
C GLU A 83 5.11 18.02 -4.42
N VAL A 84 4.55 16.97 -5.02
CA VAL A 84 4.52 15.62 -4.44
C VAL A 84 5.75 14.84 -4.87
N GLU A 85 6.11 14.94 -6.15
CA GLU A 85 7.35 14.35 -6.67
C GLU A 85 7.79 15.10 -7.93
N LYS A 86 9.07 15.46 -7.99
CA LYS A 86 9.71 15.97 -9.19
C LYS A 86 10.28 14.80 -10.01
N CYS A 87 9.89 14.73 -11.28
CA CYS A 87 10.31 13.66 -12.19
C CYS A 87 11.49 14.14 -13.04
N ASP A 88 12.70 13.84 -12.58
CA ASP A 88 13.95 14.15 -13.29
C ASP A 88 14.86 12.90 -13.31
N PRO A 89 14.94 12.17 -14.44
CA PRO A 89 14.37 12.49 -15.75
C PRO A 89 12.83 12.34 -15.81
N PRO A 90 12.17 12.93 -16.84
CA PRO A 90 10.72 12.85 -16.98
C PRO A 90 10.21 11.42 -17.15
N ILE A 91 9.07 11.12 -16.54
CA ILE A 91 8.40 9.82 -16.67
C ILE A 91 7.45 9.86 -17.86
N ILE A 92 7.53 8.88 -18.76
CA ILE A 92 6.63 8.80 -19.92
C ILE A 92 5.58 7.72 -19.67
N ILE A 93 4.31 8.11 -19.64
CA ILE A 93 3.20 7.15 -19.68
C ILE A 93 2.91 6.82 -21.14
N GLU A 94 3.03 5.55 -21.50
CA GLU A 94 2.71 5.06 -22.84
C GLU A 94 1.21 5.26 -23.19
N PRO A 95 0.86 5.26 -24.49
CA PRO A 95 -0.54 5.20 -24.92
C PRO A 95 -1.27 4.03 -24.26
N TYR A 96 -2.43 4.29 -23.63
CA TYR A 96 -3.19 3.28 -22.87
C TYR A 96 -2.43 2.58 -21.72
N GLY A 97 -1.24 3.07 -21.38
CA GLY A 97 -0.38 2.49 -20.36
C GLY A 97 -0.68 3.01 -18.95
N SER A 98 0.02 2.42 -17.99
CA SER A 98 0.04 2.87 -16.60
C SER A 98 1.46 2.87 -16.04
N VAL A 99 1.67 3.74 -15.06
CA VAL A 99 2.94 3.81 -14.31
C VAL A 99 2.64 3.92 -12.82
N SER A 100 3.48 3.30 -12.00
CA SER A 100 3.45 3.42 -10.55
C SER A 100 4.66 4.22 -10.08
N ILE A 101 4.43 5.17 -9.17
CA ILE A 101 5.42 6.14 -8.73
C ILE A 101 5.41 6.19 -7.20
N LYS A 102 6.58 5.94 -6.62
CA LYS A 102 6.84 6.15 -5.19
C LYS A 102 7.33 7.58 -4.97
N THR A 103 6.94 8.15 -3.84
CA THR A 103 7.21 9.55 -3.50
C THR A 103 8.25 9.65 -2.40
N LYS A 104 9.03 10.74 -2.42
CA LYS A 104 10.02 11.01 -1.37
C LYS A 104 9.34 11.45 -0.06
N PRO A 105 9.86 11.00 1.10
CA PRO A 105 9.34 11.44 2.39
C PRO A 105 9.67 12.90 2.67
N HIS A 106 8.82 13.55 3.47
CA HIS A 106 9.07 14.88 4.02
C HIS A 106 8.81 14.88 5.53
N SER A 107 9.39 15.84 6.24
CA SER A 107 9.25 15.92 7.70
C SER A 107 8.02 16.71 8.14
N LYS A 108 7.78 17.86 7.50
CA LYS A 108 6.71 18.82 7.84
C LYS A 108 6.36 19.66 6.60
N LEU A 109 5.13 20.18 6.56
CA LEU A 109 4.67 21.14 5.54
C LEU A 109 4.35 22.47 6.20
N TYR A 110 4.49 23.56 5.44
CA TYR A 110 4.28 24.91 5.91
C TYR A 110 3.55 25.75 4.86
N ILE A 111 2.68 26.66 5.32
CA ILE A 111 2.10 27.76 4.54
C ILE A 111 2.39 29.04 5.32
N ASN A 112 3.13 29.98 4.71
CA ASN A 112 3.50 31.25 5.34
C ASN A 112 4.04 31.07 6.77
N ASP A 113 5.03 30.18 6.93
CA ASP A 113 5.69 29.82 8.20
C ASP A 113 4.80 29.14 9.26
N GLN A 114 3.52 28.89 8.97
CA GLN A 114 2.64 28.10 9.83
C GLN A 114 2.64 26.65 9.38
N LYS A 115 2.76 25.72 10.34
CA LYS A 115 2.66 24.28 10.07
C LYS A 115 1.31 23.99 9.42
N TYR A 116 1.34 23.29 8.29
CA TYR A 116 0.15 22.90 7.55
C TYR A 116 0.00 21.37 7.55
N GLU A 117 -1.22 20.91 7.83
CA GLU A 117 -1.59 19.49 7.82
C GLU A 117 -2.74 19.30 6.83
N PRO A 118 -2.45 18.90 5.57
CA PRO A 118 -3.47 18.76 4.55
C PRO A 118 -4.36 17.53 4.77
N ASP A 119 -5.62 17.64 4.35
CA ASP A 119 -6.49 16.47 4.17
C ASP A 119 -6.18 15.80 2.83
N TYR A 120 -5.31 14.79 2.87
CA TYR A 120 -4.85 14.04 1.68
C TYR A 120 -6.00 13.38 0.91
N MET A 121 -7.13 13.07 1.55
CA MET A 121 -8.28 12.45 0.87
C MET A 121 -9.01 13.42 -0.07
N LYS A 122 -8.81 14.73 0.10
CA LYS A 122 -9.37 15.79 -0.76
C LYS A 122 -8.39 16.27 -1.83
N ALA A 123 -7.18 15.71 -1.89
CA ALA A 123 -6.18 16.10 -2.87
C ALA A 123 -6.66 15.86 -4.32
N THR A 124 -6.48 16.87 -5.16
CA THR A 124 -6.58 16.72 -6.62
C THR A 124 -5.19 16.68 -7.20
N LEU A 125 -4.81 15.55 -7.81
CA LEU A 125 -3.51 15.45 -8.48
C LEU A 125 -3.52 16.19 -9.83
N MET A 126 -2.45 16.93 -10.07
CA MET A 126 -2.14 17.60 -11.32
C MET A 126 -0.74 17.19 -11.78
N LEU A 127 -0.59 16.92 -13.08
CA LEU A 127 0.67 16.52 -13.68
C LEU A 127 1.21 17.68 -14.48
N ASP A 128 2.48 18.02 -14.26
CA ASP A 128 3.19 18.92 -15.15
C ASP A 128 3.67 18.12 -16.38
N SER A 129 3.27 18.60 -17.55
CA SER A 129 3.50 17.98 -18.85
C SER A 129 3.75 19.07 -19.89
N VAL A 130 4.05 18.70 -21.14
CA VAL A 130 4.54 19.63 -22.17
C VAL A 130 3.60 20.83 -22.33
N GLY A 131 4.06 21.98 -21.83
CA GLY A 131 3.39 23.28 -21.94
C GLY A 131 2.07 23.42 -21.18
N LYS A 132 1.68 22.46 -20.33
CA LYS A 132 0.44 22.55 -19.54
C LYS A 132 0.35 21.56 -18.39
N MET A 133 -0.41 21.99 -17.38
CA MET A 133 -0.85 21.12 -16.29
C MET A 133 -2.03 20.24 -16.73
N ILE A 134 -1.96 18.96 -16.41
CA ILE A 134 -3.02 17.98 -16.64
C ILE A 134 -3.69 17.69 -15.31
N LYS A 135 -4.96 18.09 -15.15
CA LYS A 135 -5.77 17.67 -14.00
C LYS A 135 -6.14 16.20 -14.14
N CYS A 136 -5.76 15.38 -13.17
CA CYS A 136 -6.11 13.97 -13.16
C CYS A 136 -7.58 13.75 -12.79
N LYS A 137 -8.20 12.75 -13.42
CA LYS A 137 -9.48 12.20 -12.95
C LYS A 137 -9.20 11.41 -11.67
N SER A 138 -9.83 11.80 -10.56
CA SER A 138 -9.79 11.00 -9.34
C SER A 138 -10.65 9.76 -9.57
N TYR A 139 -10.04 8.59 -9.49
CA TYR A 139 -10.76 7.34 -9.53
C TYR A 139 -10.75 6.75 -8.12
N LYS A 140 -11.87 6.90 -7.41
CA LYS A 140 -12.08 6.12 -6.19
C LYS A 140 -12.23 4.67 -6.62
N LYS A 141 -11.41 3.76 -6.08
CA LYS A 141 -11.63 2.30 -6.16
C LYS A 141 -12.93 1.99 -5.42
N ASN A 142 -14.05 2.35 -6.02
CA ASN A 142 -15.32 1.78 -5.62
C ASN A 142 -15.31 0.38 -6.21
N LEU A 143 -15.38 -0.64 -5.37
CA LEU A 143 -15.73 -1.98 -5.83
C LEU A 143 -17.03 -1.83 -6.62
N ILE A 144 -16.98 -2.12 -7.92
CA ILE A 144 -18.19 -2.19 -8.75
C ILE A 144 -19.06 -3.28 -8.10
N GLY A 145 -20.26 -2.92 -7.63
CA GLY A 145 -21.11 -3.81 -6.82
C GLY A 145 -20.83 -3.80 -5.31
N GLY A 146 -20.10 -2.82 -4.77
CA GLY A 146 -19.77 -2.74 -3.34
C GLY A 146 -20.97 -2.65 -2.38
N GLN A 147 -22.19 -2.42 -2.87
CA GLN A 147 -23.41 -2.56 -2.07
C GLN A 147 -23.78 -4.03 -1.81
N ASP A 148 -23.36 -4.94 -2.68
CA ASP A 148 -23.71 -6.37 -2.60
C ASP A 148 -22.79 -7.14 -1.64
N PHE A 149 -21.68 -6.52 -1.21
CA PHE A 149 -20.67 -7.15 -0.37
C PHE A 149 -20.48 -6.39 0.94
N LYS A 150 -20.59 -7.10 2.06
CA LYS A 150 -20.18 -6.59 3.37
C LYS A 150 -18.65 -6.58 3.44
N GLN A 151 -18.05 -5.42 3.68
CA GLN A 151 -16.61 -5.30 3.84
C GLN A 151 -16.17 -5.98 5.16
N ILE A 152 -15.23 -6.91 5.06
CA ILE A 152 -14.58 -7.50 6.24
C ILE A 152 -13.45 -6.56 6.67
N ALA A 153 -13.54 -6.03 7.89
CA ALA A 153 -12.46 -5.27 8.49
C ALA A 153 -11.33 -6.23 8.91
N LYS A 154 -10.09 -5.86 8.60
CA LYS A 154 -8.89 -6.58 9.04
C LYS A 154 -8.14 -5.73 10.06
N ILE A 155 -7.83 -6.33 11.21
CA ILE A 155 -6.91 -5.76 12.21
C ILE A 155 -5.64 -6.60 12.19
N THR A 156 -4.48 -5.96 12.25
CA THR A 156 -3.18 -6.64 12.31
C THR A 156 -2.49 -6.25 13.61
N ASN A 157 -2.44 -7.17 14.56
CA ASN A 157 -1.70 -7.00 15.82
C ASN A 157 -0.29 -7.58 15.65
N SER A 158 0.70 -6.88 16.18
CA SER A 158 2.08 -7.35 16.16
C SER A 158 2.78 -7.07 17.49
N PHE A 159 3.72 -7.94 17.85
CA PHE A 159 4.59 -7.78 19.00
C PHE A 159 6.03 -7.99 18.56
N ASN A 160 6.92 -7.04 18.85
CA ASN A 160 8.31 -7.01 18.36
C ASN A 160 8.46 -7.28 16.84
N GLY A 161 7.54 -6.76 16.02
CA GLY A 161 7.54 -6.94 14.57
C GLY A 161 6.93 -8.25 14.06
N VAL A 162 6.47 -9.12 14.96
CA VAL A 162 5.87 -10.42 14.62
C VAL A 162 4.35 -10.32 14.71
N VAL A 163 3.65 -10.65 13.62
CA VAL A 163 2.18 -10.65 13.58
C VAL A 163 1.66 -11.88 14.30
N HIS A 164 0.70 -11.71 15.21
CA HIS A 164 0.12 -12.80 16.00
C HIS A 164 -1.41 -12.73 16.00
N ALA A 165 -2.05 -13.91 16.16
CA ALA A 165 -3.50 -14.06 16.14
C ALA A 165 -4.16 -14.06 17.54
N GLY A 166 -3.43 -13.60 18.57
CA GLY A 166 -3.91 -13.61 19.97
C GLY A 166 -4.07 -15.01 20.60
N ARG A 167 -3.55 -16.06 19.97
CA ARG A 167 -3.66 -17.47 20.44
C ARG A 167 -2.54 -17.89 21.40
N HIS A 168 -1.52 -17.05 21.55
CA HIS A 168 -0.35 -17.28 22.39
C HIS A 168 -0.50 -16.46 23.68
N PRO A 169 -0.98 -17.07 24.78
CA PRO A 169 -1.24 -16.36 26.03
C PRO A 169 0.01 -15.73 26.65
N TYR A 170 1.21 -16.24 26.32
CA TYR A 170 2.46 -15.68 26.81
C TYR A 170 3.46 -15.46 25.67
N VAL A 171 4.35 -14.49 25.89
CA VAL A 171 5.54 -14.24 25.09
C VAL A 171 6.75 -14.23 26.02
N LEU A 172 7.83 -14.88 25.60
CA LEU A 172 9.13 -14.81 26.23
C LEU A 172 10.03 -13.93 25.37
N THR A 173 10.53 -12.85 25.95
CA THR A 173 11.61 -12.05 25.35
C THR A 173 12.90 -12.34 26.11
N TYR A 174 14.01 -12.58 25.41
CA TYR A 174 15.27 -12.93 26.05
C TYR A 174 16.46 -12.44 25.24
N ILE A 175 17.58 -12.17 25.90
CA ILE A 175 18.84 -11.82 25.24
C ILE A 175 19.79 -13.01 25.28
N ILE A 176 20.26 -13.42 24.11
CA ILE A 176 21.34 -14.40 23.94
C ILE A 176 22.33 -13.89 22.89
N ASN A 177 23.63 -13.98 23.17
CA ASN A 177 24.70 -13.49 22.28
C ASN A 177 24.50 -12.02 21.85
N GLY A 178 24.02 -11.17 22.75
CA GLY A 178 23.76 -9.75 22.49
C GLY A 178 22.55 -9.45 21.58
N LYS A 179 21.75 -10.46 21.21
CA LYS A 179 20.56 -10.30 20.36
C LYS A 179 19.29 -10.53 21.18
N LEU A 180 18.34 -9.60 21.05
CA LEU A 180 16.98 -9.78 21.56
C LEU A 180 16.23 -10.80 20.71
N LYS A 181 15.66 -11.80 21.36
CA LYS A 181 14.83 -12.84 20.79
C LYS A 181 13.42 -12.74 21.35
N THR A 182 12.43 -13.12 20.55
CA THR A 182 11.01 -13.10 20.91
C THR A 182 10.39 -14.44 20.56
N THR A 183 9.92 -15.17 21.56
CA THR A 183 9.28 -16.47 21.40
C THR A 183 7.86 -16.42 21.93
N PHE A 184 6.92 -17.00 21.20
CA PHE A 184 5.52 -17.09 21.59
C PHE A 184 5.25 -18.45 22.22
N ILE A 185 4.46 -18.47 23.29
CA ILE A 185 4.13 -19.70 24.02
C ILE A 185 2.63 -19.93 23.88
N ASN A 186 2.26 -21.06 23.26
CA ASN A 186 0.86 -21.43 23.08
C ASN A 186 0.27 -22.03 24.38
N LYS A 187 -1.05 -22.25 24.44
CA LYS A 187 -1.73 -22.79 25.64
C LYS A 187 -1.23 -24.18 26.07
N SER A 188 -0.65 -24.94 25.15
CA SER A 188 -0.08 -26.27 25.40
C SER A 188 1.36 -26.22 25.92
N GLY A 189 1.93 -25.02 26.11
CA GLY A 189 3.30 -24.84 26.60
C GLY A 189 4.37 -24.99 25.52
N ILE A 190 4.00 -24.98 24.24
CA ILE A 190 4.98 -25.06 23.14
C ILE A 190 5.52 -23.67 22.84
N LEU A 191 6.84 -23.56 22.76
CA LEU A 191 7.60 -22.39 22.38
C LEU A 191 7.80 -22.36 20.86
N GLU A 192 7.32 -21.30 20.23
CA GLU A 192 7.30 -21.10 18.78
C GLU A 192 7.93 -19.75 18.42
N HIS A 193 8.52 -19.65 17.23
CA HIS A 193 9.20 -18.47 16.68
C HIS A 193 10.46 -18.06 17.46
N ASP A 194 11.59 -17.89 16.74
CA ASP A 194 12.88 -17.43 17.29
C ASP A 194 13.34 -18.18 18.57
N TRP A 195 12.98 -19.46 18.70
CA TRP A 195 13.43 -20.35 19.77
C TRP A 195 14.62 -21.18 19.30
N GLU A 196 15.78 -21.02 19.95
CA GLU A 196 17.05 -21.64 19.52
C GLU A 196 17.49 -22.83 20.38
N PHE A 197 16.68 -23.23 21.36
CA PHE A 197 17.01 -24.32 22.28
C PHE A 197 16.35 -25.65 21.89
N PRO A 198 16.97 -26.80 22.20
CA PRO A 198 16.50 -28.11 21.76
C PRO A 198 15.15 -28.52 22.35
N PHE A 199 14.87 -28.17 23.61
CA PHE A 199 13.57 -28.43 24.23
C PHE A 199 12.67 -27.21 24.08
N ASN A 200 11.53 -27.38 23.43
CA ASN A 200 10.55 -26.32 23.11
C ASN A 200 9.16 -26.60 23.71
N GLY A 201 9.05 -27.48 24.69
CA GLY A 201 7.78 -27.84 25.32
C GLY A 201 7.86 -27.79 26.84
N ILE A 202 6.95 -27.02 27.44
CA ILE A 202 6.76 -26.95 28.90
C ILE A 202 5.81 -28.07 29.31
N ASN A 203 6.27 -28.96 30.19
CA ASN A 203 5.39 -29.98 30.75
C ASN A 203 4.41 -29.35 31.76
N LEU A 204 3.13 -29.30 31.38
CA LEU A 204 2.09 -28.68 32.18
C LEU A 204 1.56 -29.57 33.30
N GLN A 205 1.78 -30.89 33.27
CA GLN A 205 1.28 -31.85 34.27
C GLN A 205 -0.22 -31.67 34.62
N GLY A 206 -1.04 -31.28 33.64
CA GLY A 206 -2.47 -31.03 33.83
C GLY A 206 -2.84 -29.66 34.41
N GLN A 207 -1.85 -28.77 34.65
CA GLN A 207 -2.07 -27.39 35.09
C GLN A 207 -2.23 -26.44 33.90
N GLU A 208 -2.87 -25.29 34.13
CA GLU A 208 -2.89 -24.21 33.15
C GLU A 208 -1.52 -23.51 33.07
N LEU A 209 -1.08 -23.20 31.86
CA LEU A 209 0.15 -22.46 31.62
C LEU A 209 0.13 -21.11 32.36
N ASN A 210 1.16 -20.87 33.15
CA ASN A 210 1.37 -19.64 33.89
C ASN A 210 2.86 -19.24 33.91
N GLU A 211 3.13 -18.00 34.32
CA GLU A 211 4.46 -17.42 34.38
C GLU A 211 5.43 -18.20 35.27
N SER A 212 4.93 -18.82 36.35
CA SER A 212 5.75 -19.64 37.25
C SER A 212 6.20 -20.93 36.56
N LEU A 213 5.31 -21.61 35.83
CA LEU A 213 5.65 -22.81 35.05
C LEU A 213 6.66 -22.50 33.94
N ILE A 214 6.50 -21.38 33.24
CA ILE A 214 7.45 -20.93 32.21
C ILE A 214 8.81 -20.67 32.85
N ASN A 215 8.86 -19.93 33.95
CA ASN A 215 10.10 -19.64 34.65
C ASN A 215 10.79 -20.91 35.18
N ASN A 216 10.02 -21.84 35.76
CA ASN A 216 10.53 -23.12 36.26
C ASN A 216 11.10 -23.97 35.12
N PHE A 217 10.45 -24.01 33.95
CA PHE A 217 10.98 -24.68 32.77
C PHE A 217 12.33 -24.08 32.35
N LEU A 218 12.43 -22.74 32.28
CA LEU A 218 13.69 -22.06 31.93
C LEU A 218 14.81 -22.36 32.92
N ILE A 219 14.50 -22.48 34.21
CA ILE A 219 15.47 -22.84 35.25
C ILE A 219 15.87 -24.32 35.14
N GLN A 220 14.90 -25.23 35.06
CA GLN A 220 15.15 -26.68 35.02
C GLN A 220 15.95 -27.13 33.80
N GLN A 221 15.77 -26.46 32.66
CA GLN A 221 16.52 -26.74 31.43
C GLN A 221 17.86 -25.98 31.34
N GLY A 222 18.22 -25.17 32.36
CA GLY A 222 19.45 -24.37 32.36
C GLY A 222 19.42 -23.13 31.45
N TYR A 223 18.30 -22.85 30.78
CA TYR A 223 18.17 -21.73 29.85
C TYR A 223 18.23 -20.37 30.56
N SER A 224 17.75 -20.30 31.80
CA SER A 224 17.83 -19.09 32.62
C SER A 224 19.28 -18.59 32.79
N GLU A 225 20.26 -19.49 32.80
CA GLU A 225 21.68 -19.16 32.99
C GLU A 225 22.37 -18.72 31.69
N VAL A 226 21.90 -19.25 30.55
CA VAL A 226 22.44 -18.91 29.22
C VAL A 226 21.94 -17.55 28.74
N MET A 227 20.70 -17.20 29.10
CA MET A 227 20.11 -15.92 28.76
C MET A 227 20.65 -14.81 29.67
N THR A 228 21.16 -13.72 29.09
CA THR A 228 21.65 -12.56 29.86
C THR A 228 20.52 -11.92 30.68
N ASN A 229 19.34 -11.81 30.07
CA ASN A 229 18.10 -11.43 30.74
C ASN A 229 16.91 -12.06 29.99
N TYR A 230 15.76 -12.13 30.66
CA TYR A 230 14.50 -12.46 30.02
C TYR A 230 13.31 -11.87 30.76
N SER A 231 12.25 -11.65 30.00
CA SER A 231 10.94 -11.21 30.48
C SER A 231 9.85 -12.10 29.90
N ILE A 232 8.92 -12.49 30.77
CA ILE A 232 7.70 -13.21 30.42
C ILE A 232 6.58 -12.17 30.40
N LEU A 233 5.87 -12.09 29.28
CA LEU A 233 4.74 -11.21 29.07
C LEU A 233 3.48 -12.04 28.87
N LYS A 234 2.35 -11.58 29.42
CA LYS A 234 1.03 -12.20 29.30
C LYS A 234 0.12 -11.34 28.41
N LEU A 235 -0.63 -11.99 27.54
CA LEU A 235 -1.63 -11.33 26.71
C LEU A 235 -2.85 -10.96 27.57
N ILE A 236 -3.09 -9.66 27.76
CA ILE A 236 -4.22 -9.10 28.50
C ILE A 236 -4.81 -7.97 27.65
N ASN A 237 -6.11 -8.06 27.33
CA ASN A 237 -6.82 -7.06 26.52
C ASN A 237 -6.07 -6.71 25.22
N GLU A 238 -5.68 -7.73 24.44
CA GLU A 238 -4.93 -7.60 23.17
C GLU A 238 -3.53 -6.97 23.29
N ARG A 239 -2.97 -6.85 24.51
CA ARG A 239 -1.61 -6.33 24.74
C ARG A 239 -0.80 -7.27 25.60
N TYR A 240 0.48 -7.43 25.27
CA TYR A 240 1.42 -8.18 26.10
C TYR A 240 1.93 -7.29 27.24
N ILE A 241 1.71 -7.73 28.47
CA ILE A 241 2.11 -7.03 29.69
C ILE A 241 3.14 -7.89 30.42
N THR A 242 4.26 -7.30 30.81
CA THR A 242 5.29 -8.00 31.58
C THR A 242 4.72 -8.48 32.91
N VAL A 243 4.80 -9.79 33.13
CA VAL A 243 4.36 -10.45 34.38
C VAL A 243 5.53 -11.00 35.19
N PHE A 244 6.68 -11.19 34.53
CA PHE A 244 7.92 -11.58 35.19
C PHE A 244 9.12 -11.03 34.42
N SER A 245 10.14 -10.60 35.14
CA SER A 245 11.45 -10.27 34.58
C SER A 245 12.53 -10.84 35.49
N LYS A 246 13.50 -11.52 34.90
CA LYS A 246 14.73 -11.86 35.63
C LYS A 246 15.54 -10.57 35.82
N PRO A 247 15.85 -10.17 37.06
CA PRO A 247 16.74 -9.05 37.31
C PRO A 247 18.15 -9.34 36.77
N ILE A 248 18.84 -8.30 36.30
CA ILE A 248 20.23 -8.34 35.83
C ILE A 248 21.15 -8.65 37.02
#